data_AF-A0A7S8RID1-F1
#
_entry.id   AF-A0A7S8RID1-F1
#
_cell.length_a   1.000
_cell.length_b   1.000
_cell.length_c   1.000
_cell.angle_alpha   90.00
_cell.angle_beta   90.00
_cell.angle_gamma   90.00
#
_symmetry.space_group_name_H-M   'P 1'
#
loop_
_entity.id
_entity.type
_entity.pdbx_description
1 polymer ?
#
loop_
_entity_poly.entity_id
_entity_poly.type
_entity_poly.pdbx_seq_one_letter_code
_entity_poly.pdbx_strand_id
1 'polypeptide(L)'
;MTAHDMTRFWRIFTVDHGRVRGDFIVYAAKVGVHEVKPLNVTLWDDEHTWGRVVKYDDFIAIVNGDGIEIPGHMIRAEVKADIEDAMDDLLAAMRQCVDAFPVAEVAS
;
A
#
# COMPACT_ATOMS: atom_id res chain seq x y z
N MET A 1 0.56 -5.65 -32.87
CA MET A 1 0.10 -5.31 -31.51
C MET A 1 0.84 -6.23 -30.56
N THR A 2 1.57 -5.66 -29.60
CA THR A 2 2.37 -6.43 -28.64
C THR A 2 1.82 -6.16 -27.26
N ALA A 3 1.46 -7.21 -26.53
CA ALA A 3 1.07 -7.13 -25.13
C ALA A 3 2.28 -7.50 -24.27
N HIS A 4 2.52 -6.72 -23.21
CA HIS A 4 3.60 -6.97 -22.26
C HIS A 4 3.00 -7.39 -20.92
N ASP A 5 3.43 -8.53 -20.39
CA ASP A 5 3.07 -8.95 -19.04
C ASP A 5 3.92 -8.17 -18.02
N MET A 6 3.24 -7.30 -17.28
CA MET A 6 3.84 -6.46 -16.24
C MET A 6 3.61 -6.99 -14.82
N THR A 7 2.95 -8.14 -14.67
CA THR A 7 2.50 -8.64 -13.37
C THR A 7 3.64 -9.01 -12.42
N ARG A 8 4.84 -9.26 -12.94
CA ARG A 8 6.08 -9.45 -12.15
C ARG A 8 6.64 -8.16 -11.54
N PHE A 9 6.22 -7.00 -12.05
CA PHE A 9 6.77 -5.69 -11.66
C PHE A 9 5.82 -4.93 -10.74
N TRP A 10 4.50 -5.09 -10.93
CA TRP A 10 3.51 -4.48 -10.06
C TRP A 10 2.18 -5.23 -10.12
N ARG A 11 1.40 -5.10 -9.05
CA ARG A 11 0.05 -5.66 -8.94
C ARG A 11 -0.82 -4.79 -8.06
N ILE A 12 -2.11 -4.74 -8.39
CA ILE A 12 -3.12 -4.04 -7.60
C ILE A 12 -3.85 -5.05 -6.73
N PHE A 13 -4.06 -4.70 -5.47
CA PHE A 13 -4.81 -5.48 -4.49
C PHE A 13 -5.92 -4.63 -3.89
N THR A 14 -7.11 -5.19 -3.82
CA THR A 14 -8.23 -4.59 -3.08
C THR A 14 -8.23 -5.17 -1.68
N VAL A 15 -8.24 -4.30 -0.67
CA VAL A 15 -8.24 -4.66 0.74
C VAL A 15 -9.49 -4.11 1.42
N ASP A 16 -9.98 -4.87 2.38
CA ASP A 16 -11.02 -4.51 3.33
C ASP A 16 -10.57 -4.99 4.72
N HIS A 17 -9.99 -4.10 5.51
CA HIS A 17 -9.36 -4.43 6.79
C HIS A 17 -9.44 -3.28 7.80
N GLY A 18 -10.05 -3.53 8.96
CA GLY A 18 -10.20 -2.50 9.99
C GLY A 18 -10.87 -1.26 9.42
N ARG A 19 -10.24 -0.10 9.61
CA ARG A 19 -10.70 1.19 9.05
C ARG A 19 -10.31 1.38 7.57
N VAL A 20 -9.58 0.47 6.94
CA VAL A 20 -8.98 0.64 5.62
C VAL A 20 -9.74 -0.14 4.56
N ARG A 21 -10.26 0.57 3.54
CA ARG A 21 -10.90 -0.05 2.37
C ARG A 21 -10.46 0.56 1.06
N GLY A 22 -10.01 -0.25 0.12
CA GLY A 22 -9.73 0.19 -1.25
C GLY A 22 -8.55 -0.49 -1.89
N ASP A 23 -7.98 0.15 -2.90
CA ASP A 23 -6.97 -0.45 -3.76
C ASP A 23 -5.57 0.06 -3.43
N PHE A 24 -4.63 -0.87 -3.28
CA PHE A 24 -3.19 -0.61 -3.19
C PHE A 24 -2.49 -1.14 -4.44
N ILE A 25 -1.49 -0.41 -4.91
CA ILE A 25 -0.52 -0.92 -5.88
C ILE A 25 0.78 -1.28 -5.16
N VAL A 26 1.25 -2.51 -5.38
CA VAL A 26 2.51 -3.03 -4.88
C VAL A 26 3.51 -3.09 -6.03
N TYR A 27 4.69 -2.54 -5.83
CA TYR A 27 5.79 -2.53 -6.80
C TYR A 27 6.92 -3.46 -6.36
N ALA A 28 7.39 -4.29 -7.29
CA ALA A 28 8.59 -5.09 -7.13
C ALA A 28 9.85 -4.26 -7.44
N ALA A 29 10.87 -4.36 -6.58
CA ALA A 29 12.24 -4.00 -6.90
C ALA A 29 12.93 -5.10 -7.69
N LYS A 30 14.18 -4.83 -8.08
CA LYS A 30 15.09 -5.83 -8.67
C LYS A 30 15.24 -7.09 -7.79
N VAL A 31 15.03 -6.97 -6.47
CA VAL A 31 15.03 -8.06 -5.50
C VAL A 31 13.86 -7.84 -4.51
N GLY A 32 12.71 -8.49 -4.75
CA GLY A 32 11.56 -8.45 -3.82
C GLY A 32 10.60 -7.28 -4.00
N VAL A 33 9.73 -7.06 -3.00
CA VAL A 33 8.78 -5.93 -2.95
C VAL A 33 9.49 -4.69 -2.41
N HIS A 34 9.21 -3.52 -2.98
CA HIS A 34 9.87 -2.27 -2.59
C HIS A 34 8.91 -1.22 -2.04
N GLU A 35 7.79 -1.02 -2.72
CA GLU A 35 6.89 0.08 -2.44
C GLU A 35 5.44 -0.38 -2.48
N VAL A 36 4.64 0.17 -1.58
CA VAL A 36 3.17 0.08 -1.62
C VAL A 36 2.62 1.49 -1.67
N LYS A 37 1.70 1.75 -2.61
CA LYS A 37 1.04 3.05 -2.74
C LYS A 37 -0.48 2.86 -2.76
N PRO A 38 -1.24 3.77 -2.15
CA PRO A 38 -2.70 3.77 -2.31
C PRO A 38 -3.07 4.10 -3.77
N LEU A 39 -4.21 3.65 -4.27
CA LEU A 39 -4.80 4.17 -5.53
C LEU A 39 -6.07 4.95 -5.23
N ASN A 40 -6.98 4.33 -4.50
CA ASN A 40 -8.20 4.92 -3.96
C ASN A 40 -8.54 4.19 -2.66
N VAL A 41 -7.89 4.57 -1.56
CA VAL A 41 -8.09 3.94 -0.26
C VAL A 41 -8.87 4.90 0.62
N THR A 42 -9.92 4.40 1.25
CA THR A 42 -10.71 5.13 2.25
C THR A 42 -10.28 4.68 3.63
N LEU A 43 -9.89 5.66 4.46
CA LEU A 43 -9.68 5.52 5.90
C LEU A 43 -10.96 5.95 6.60
N TRP A 44 -11.74 4.99 7.07
CA TRP A 44 -12.98 5.22 7.80
C TRP A 44 -12.68 5.70 9.22
N ASP A 45 -13.63 6.41 9.81
CA ASP A 45 -13.69 6.55 11.26
C ASP A 45 -14.08 5.22 11.91
N ASP A 46 -13.95 5.13 13.24
CA ASP A 46 -14.27 3.90 13.98
C ASP A 46 -15.73 3.46 13.76
N GLU A 47 -16.65 4.42 13.62
CA GLU A 47 -18.08 4.17 13.40
C GLU A 47 -18.43 3.88 11.93
N HIS A 48 -17.48 4.00 11.00
CA HIS A 48 -17.66 3.85 9.55
C HIS A 48 -18.77 4.75 8.97
N THR A 49 -18.91 5.95 9.50
CA THR A 49 -19.90 6.94 9.08
C THR A 49 -19.30 7.99 8.12
N TRP A 50 -18.00 8.25 8.24
CA TRP A 50 -17.25 9.15 7.35
C TRP A 50 -15.85 8.61 7.13
N GLY A 51 -15.19 9.04 6.05
CA GLY A 51 -13.84 8.58 5.77
C GLY A 51 -13.03 9.53 4.91
N ARG A 52 -11.71 9.46 5.06
CA ARG A 52 -10.74 10.17 4.24
C ARG A 52 -10.31 9.29 3.08
N VAL A 53 -10.46 9.77 1.85
CA VAL A 53 -9.87 9.10 0.68
C VAL A 53 -8.43 9.55 0.49
N VAL A 54 -7.49 8.61 0.54
CA VAL A 54 -6.09 8.80 0.20
C VAL A 54 -5.78 8.21 -1.19
N LYS A 55 -4.99 8.95 -1.96
CA LYS A 55 -4.70 8.74 -3.38
C LYS A 55 -3.21 8.46 -3.58
N TYR A 56 -2.86 8.04 -4.80
CA TYR A 56 -1.52 7.62 -5.21
C TYR A 56 -0.32 8.43 -4.70
N ASP A 57 -0.44 9.75 -4.61
CA ASP A 57 0.67 10.61 -4.18
C ASP A 57 0.58 11.06 -2.71
N ASP A 58 -0.40 10.58 -1.95
CA ASP A 58 -0.65 11.00 -0.57
C ASP A 58 0.34 10.37 0.43
N PHE A 59 0.81 9.16 0.16
CA PHE A 59 1.96 8.57 0.85
C PHE A 59 2.62 7.48 0.02
N ILE A 60 3.86 7.14 0.39
CA ILE A 60 4.60 5.99 -0.12
C ILE A 60 5.03 5.14 1.08
N ALA A 61 4.64 3.87 1.08
CA ALA A 61 5.15 2.90 2.04
C ALA A 61 6.33 2.14 1.43
N ILE A 62 7.37 1.92 2.23
CA ILE A 62 8.58 1.18 1.85
C ILE A 62 8.53 -0.19 2.51
N VAL A 63 8.81 -1.23 1.73
CA VAL A 63 8.97 -2.60 2.21
C VAL A 63 10.46 -2.93 2.28
N ASN A 64 10.91 -3.38 3.46
CA ASN A 64 12.30 -3.76 3.72
C ASN A 64 12.34 -5.05 4.57
N GLY A 65 13.55 -5.51 4.91
CA GLY A 65 13.74 -6.73 5.70
C GLY A 65 13.12 -6.69 7.09
N ASP A 66 12.90 -5.50 7.65
CA ASP A 66 12.36 -5.28 8.98
C ASP A 66 10.83 -5.08 8.99
N GLY A 67 10.22 -4.88 7.82
CA GLY A 67 8.77 -4.78 7.67
C GLY A 67 8.32 -3.74 6.65
N ILE A 68 7.22 -3.07 6.98
CA ILE A 68 6.62 -2.01 6.17
C ILE A 68 6.69 -0.73 6.99
N GLU A 69 7.15 0.35 6.37
CA GLU A 69 7.24 1.68 6.98
C GLU A 69 6.60 2.71 6.06
N ILE A 70 5.89 3.69 6.63
CA ILE A 70 5.50 4.92 5.93
C ILE A 70 6.33 6.08 6.51
N PRO A 71 7.43 6.49 5.86
CA PRO A 71 8.26 7.58 6.38
C PRO A 71 7.44 8.88 6.45
N GLY A 72 7.46 9.56 7.61
CA GLY A 72 6.62 10.74 7.83
C GLY A 72 6.87 11.92 6.85
N HIS A 73 8.02 11.98 6.21
CA HIS A 73 8.34 12.97 5.17
C HIS A 73 7.81 12.59 3.77
N MET A 74 7.39 11.35 3.58
CA MET A 74 6.72 10.85 2.37
C MET A 74 5.19 10.98 2.46
N ILE A 75 4.66 11.45 3.59
CA ILE A 75 3.22 11.69 3.78
C ILE A 75 2.89 13.13 3.43
N ARG A 76 1.87 13.35 2.60
CA ARG A 76 1.37 14.70 2.30
C ARG A 76 0.78 15.34 3.55
N ALA A 77 1.09 16.62 3.75
CA ALA A 77 0.67 17.37 4.93
C ALA A 77 -0.86 17.37 5.14
N GLU A 78 -1.65 17.41 4.06
CA GLU A 78 -3.11 17.51 4.11
C GLU A 78 -3.82 16.26 4.66
N VAL A 79 -3.16 15.10 4.61
CA VAL A 79 -3.70 13.79 5.03
C VAL A 79 -2.91 13.21 6.21
N LYS A 80 -1.88 13.93 6.69
CA LYS A 80 -0.90 13.37 7.62
C LYS A 80 -1.54 12.92 8.93
N ALA A 81 -2.41 13.73 9.50
CA ALA A 81 -3.13 13.38 10.73
C ALA A 81 -4.01 12.14 10.53
N ASP A 82 -4.72 12.04 9.40
CA ASP A 82 -5.59 10.89 9.10
C ASP A 82 -4.77 9.59 8.95
N ILE A 83 -3.57 9.67 8.36
CA ILE A 83 -2.66 8.53 8.19
C ILE A 83 -1.99 8.13 9.50
N GLU A 84 -1.55 9.09 10.32
CA GLU A 84 -0.96 8.82 11.63
C GLU A 84 -1.98 8.18 12.59
N ASP A 85 -3.24 8.61 12.52
CA ASP A 85 -4.35 8.03 13.29
C ASP A 85 -4.70 6.59 12.86
N ALA A 86 -4.67 6.30 11.56
CA ALA A 86 -4.97 4.97 11.01
C ALA A 86 -3.72 4.09 10.74
N MET A 87 -2.57 4.44 11.31
CA MET A 87 -1.27 3.86 10.95
C MET A 87 -1.23 2.32 11.09
N ASP A 88 -1.73 1.80 12.21
CA ASP A 88 -1.67 0.36 12.49
C ASP A 88 -2.52 -0.45 11.50
N ASP A 89 -3.75 0.00 11.22
CA ASP A 89 -4.65 -0.63 10.24
C ASP A 89 -4.07 -0.54 8.82
N LEU A 90 -3.44 0.59 8.47
CA LEU A 90 -2.77 0.77 7.18
C LEU A 90 -1.60 -0.22 7.02
N LEU A 91 -0.75 -0.35 8.03
CA LEU A 91 0.37 -1.29 8.00
C LEU A 91 -0.10 -2.75 7.90
N ALA A 92 -1.17 -3.11 8.61
CA ALA A 92 -1.77 -4.44 8.54
C ALA A 92 -2.42 -4.73 7.18
N ALA A 93 -3.14 -3.76 6.60
CA ALA A 93 -3.71 -3.86 5.26
C ALA A 93 -2.61 -4.03 4.20
N MET A 94 -1.55 -3.23 4.24
CA MET A 94 -0.43 -3.33 3.31
C MET A 94 0.34 -4.64 3.48
N ARG A 95 0.46 -5.17 4.71
CA ARG A 95 1.07 -6.48 4.94
C ARG A 95 0.33 -7.58 4.17
N GLN A 96 -1.01 -7.57 4.18
CA GLN A 96 -1.79 -8.53 3.38
C GLN A 96 -1.49 -8.43 1.88
N CYS A 97 -1.34 -7.21 1.35
CA CYS A 97 -0.96 -6.99 -0.05
C CYS A 97 0.44 -7.56 -0.37
N VAL A 98 1.42 -7.29 0.51
CA VAL A 98 2.80 -7.72 0.34
C VAL A 98 2.91 -9.25 0.43
N ASP A 99 2.25 -9.87 1.41
CA ASP A 99 2.26 -11.32 1.61
C ASP A 99 1.57 -12.06 0.44
N ALA A 100 0.57 -11.43 -0.19
CA ALA A 100 -0.11 -11.94 -1.37
C ALA A 100 0.64 -11.65 -2.69
N PHE A 101 1.70 -10.84 -2.66
CA PHE A 101 2.49 -10.54 -3.85
C PHE A 101 3.45 -11.69 -4.16
N PRO A 102 3.32 -12.36 -5.32
CA PRO A 102 4.22 -13.43 -5.68
C PRO A 102 5.60 -12.85 -5.96
N VAL A 103 6.54 -13.02 -5.02
CA VAL A 103 7.94 -12.69 -5.27
C VAL A 103 8.45 -13.68 -6.30
N ALA A 104 8.81 -13.20 -7.50
CA ALA A 104 9.46 -14.05 -8.49
C ALA A 104 10.75 -14.59 -7.85
N GLU A 105 10.84 -15.92 -7.70
CA GLU A 105 12.11 -16.57 -7.38
C GLU A 105 13.12 -16.09 -8.42
N VAL A 106 14.14 -15.35 -7.98
CA VAL A 106 15.24 -15.00 -8.84
C VAL A 106 15.96 -16.31 -9.10
N ALA A 107 15.71 -16.91 -10.26
CA ALA A 107 16.50 -18.04 -10.74
C ALA A 107 17.96 -17.58 -10.78
N SER A 108 18.72 -18.03 -9.79
CA SER A 108 20.17 -17.86 -9.65
C SER A 108 20.91 -18.57 -10.77
#